data_AF-A0A1I3VY71-F1
#
_entry.id   AF-A0A1I3VY71-F1
#
_cell.length_a   1.000
_cell.length_b   1.000
_cell.length_c   1.000
_cell.angle_alpha   90.00
_cell.angle_beta   90.00
_cell.angle_gamma   90.00
#
_symmetry.space_group_name_H-M   'P 1'
#
loop_
_entity.id
_entity.type
_entity.pdbx_description
1 polymer ?
#
loop_
_entity_poly.entity_id
_entity_poly.type
_entity_poly.pdbx_seq_one_letter_code
_entity_poly.pdbx_strand_id
1 'polypeptide(L)'
;MGNDGENRPDFPWVWLLPQLAVLAGLTVWGVAVYPSLPERVPQHIGPGGIDAWADKSVGAVFVPVLVYAGVIAVMALTSAAALRMRSEDELAPGERASSLINRPATRASALRGARATLQLGFCIGLSMAVTCAVMWRTEPDPHVPAWLLAAVLAPIALGLVPVLAVALRDRRESRESRK
;
A
#
# COMPACT_ATOMS: atom_id res chain seq x y z
N MET A 1 -24.95 21.79 23.08
CA MET A 1 -24.08 20.63 22.75
C MET A 1 -24.38 20.25 21.32
N GLY A 2 -23.55 20.73 20.40
CA GLY A 2 -23.74 20.53 18.96
C GLY A 2 -23.55 19.07 18.58
N ASN A 3 -24.35 18.60 17.63
CA ASN A 3 -24.28 17.27 17.07
C ASN A 3 -23.08 17.14 16.12
N ASP A 4 -21.87 17.47 16.61
CA ASP A 4 -20.66 17.65 15.80
C ASP A 4 -20.08 16.30 15.31
N GLY A 5 -20.76 15.18 15.64
CA GLY A 5 -20.43 13.85 15.16
C GLY A 5 -21.04 13.49 13.80
N GLU A 6 -21.95 14.30 13.25
CA GLU A 6 -22.89 13.86 12.21
C GLU A 6 -22.31 13.85 10.77
N ASN A 7 -21.11 14.39 10.52
CA ASN A 7 -20.50 14.41 9.18
C ASN A 7 -19.05 13.89 9.12
N ARG A 8 -18.73 12.85 9.90
CA ARG A 8 -17.44 12.15 9.71
C ARG A 8 -17.50 11.31 8.43
N PRO A 9 -16.55 11.47 7.48
CA PRO A 9 -16.54 10.64 6.29
C PRO A 9 -16.31 9.18 6.66
N ASP A 10 -17.19 8.31 6.17
CA ASP A 10 -17.06 6.87 6.35
C ASP A 10 -15.76 6.33 5.73
N PHE A 11 -15.29 5.20 6.28
CA PHE A 11 -14.15 4.51 5.72
C PHE A 11 -14.44 4.06 4.28
N PRO A 12 -13.58 4.38 3.30
CA PRO A 12 -13.84 4.11 1.89
C PRO A 12 -13.59 2.63 1.53
N TRP A 13 -14.43 1.72 2.03
CA TRP A 13 -14.30 0.26 1.86
C TRP A 13 -14.11 -0.18 0.42
N VAL A 14 -14.77 0.46 -0.54
CA VAL A 14 -14.65 0.15 -1.97
C VAL A 14 -13.20 0.25 -2.47
N TRP A 15 -12.38 1.12 -1.87
CA TRP A 15 -10.97 1.28 -2.21
C TRP A 15 -10.06 0.24 -1.55
N LEU A 16 -10.56 -0.47 -0.53
CA LEU A 16 -9.89 -1.60 0.11
C LEU A 16 -10.12 -2.91 -0.67
N LEU A 17 -11.24 -3.04 -1.37
CA LEU A 17 -11.59 -4.29 -2.05
C LEU A 17 -10.55 -4.76 -3.09
N PRO A 18 -9.97 -3.89 -3.95
CA PRO A 18 -9.00 -4.33 -4.95
C PRO A 18 -7.75 -4.97 -4.33
N GLN A 19 -7.22 -4.41 -3.25
CA GLN A 19 -6.05 -4.97 -2.56
C GLN A 19 -6.37 -6.31 -1.87
N LEU A 20 -7.57 -6.45 -1.30
CA LEU A 20 -8.02 -7.72 -0.74
C LEU A 20 -8.19 -8.79 -1.82
N ALA A 21 -8.69 -8.41 -2.99
CA ALA A 21 -8.81 -9.30 -4.14
C ALA A 21 -7.43 -9.77 -4.63
N VAL A 22 -6.44 -8.87 -4.69
CA VAL A 22 -5.05 -9.24 -5.02
C VAL A 22 -4.48 -10.19 -3.97
N LEU A 23 -4.66 -9.89 -2.68
CA LEU A 23 -4.17 -10.76 -1.60
C LEU A 23 -4.77 -12.17 -1.71
N ALA A 24 -6.09 -12.27 -1.87
CA ALA A 24 -6.78 -13.54 -2.05
C ALA A 24 -6.29 -14.28 -3.30
N GLY A 25 -6.12 -13.57 -4.43
CA GLY A 25 -5.58 -14.12 -5.67
C GLY A 25 -4.17 -14.69 -5.48
N LEU A 26 -3.28 -13.95 -4.80
CA LEU A 26 -1.93 -14.43 -4.48
C LEU A 26 -1.97 -15.63 -3.55
N THR A 27 -2.84 -15.64 -2.53
CA THR A 27 -2.98 -16.80 -1.63
C THR A 27 -3.44 -18.03 -2.41
N VAL A 28 -4.49 -17.93 -3.22
CA VAL A 28 -5.02 -19.04 -4.02
C VAL A 28 -3.97 -19.53 -5.02
N TRP A 29 -3.33 -18.63 -5.75
CA TRP A 29 -2.29 -18.98 -6.71
C TRP A 29 -1.09 -19.64 -6.03
N GLY A 30 -0.63 -19.09 -4.91
CA GLY A 30 0.47 -19.65 -4.12
C GLY A 30 0.17 -21.07 -3.63
N VAL A 31 -1.03 -21.30 -3.10
CA VAL A 31 -1.48 -22.63 -2.67
C VAL A 31 -1.54 -23.60 -3.85
N ALA A 32 -2.03 -23.16 -5.00
CA ALA A 32 -2.14 -23.99 -6.20
C ALA A 32 -0.77 -24.39 -6.77
N VAL A 33 0.21 -23.48 -6.78
CA VAL A 33 1.54 -23.74 -7.35
C VAL A 33 2.50 -24.42 -6.37
N TYR A 34 2.28 -24.26 -5.06
CA TYR A 34 3.18 -24.76 -4.01
C TYR A 34 3.60 -26.23 -4.19
N PRO A 35 2.71 -27.19 -4.52
CA PRO A 35 3.10 -28.59 -4.71
C PRO A 35 4.13 -28.78 -5.83
N SER A 36 4.04 -27.98 -6.89
CA SER A 36 4.88 -28.06 -8.10
C SER A 36 6.18 -27.27 -8.01
N LEU A 37 6.38 -26.48 -6.95
CA LEU A 37 7.62 -25.72 -6.78
C LEU A 37 8.82 -26.64 -6.54
N PRO A 38 10.01 -26.30 -7.07
CA PRO A 38 11.24 -27.04 -6.81
C PRO A 38 11.66 -26.97 -5.34
N GLU A 39 12.55 -27.88 -4.92
CA GLU A 39 13.08 -27.92 -3.54
C GLU A 39 13.83 -26.65 -3.13
N ARG A 40 14.32 -25.87 -4.11
CA ARG A 40 14.95 -24.57 -3.87
C ARG A 40 14.18 -23.47 -4.57
N VAL A 41 13.78 -22.46 -3.81
CA VAL A 41 13.02 -21.31 -4.31
C VAL A 41 13.87 -20.04 -4.26
N PRO A 42 13.70 -19.10 -5.20
CA PRO A 42 14.38 -17.81 -5.15
C PRO A 42 14.04 -17.07 -3.86
N GLN A 43 15.07 -16.55 -3.18
CA GLN A 43 14.93 -15.76 -1.96
C GLN A 43 15.26 -14.28 -2.20
N HIS A 44 16.22 -14.00 -3.09
CA HIS A 44 16.64 -12.64 -3.44
C HIS A 44 16.92 -12.55 -4.94
N ILE A 45 16.60 -11.39 -5.52
CA ILE A 45 16.81 -11.07 -6.93
C ILE A 45 17.70 -9.83 -6.96
N GLY A 46 18.96 -10.02 -7.36
CA GLY A 46 19.94 -8.97 -7.55
C GLY A 46 20.00 -8.46 -9.00
N PRO A 47 20.91 -7.51 -9.28
CA PRO A 47 21.08 -6.92 -10.62
C PRO A 47 21.44 -7.93 -11.72
N GLY A 48 22.03 -9.07 -11.35
CA GLY A 48 22.42 -10.16 -12.27
C GLY A 48 21.41 -11.31 -12.36
N GLY A 49 20.25 -11.22 -11.70
CA GLY A 49 19.29 -12.32 -11.58
C GLY A 49 19.17 -12.84 -10.15
N ILE A 50 18.75 -14.10 -10.00
CA ILE A 50 18.59 -14.72 -8.67
C ILE A 50 19.97 -15.02 -8.09
N ASP A 51 20.32 -14.36 -6.99
CA ASP A 51 21.62 -14.47 -6.32
C ASP A 51 21.52 -15.13 -4.93
N ALA A 52 20.30 -15.33 -4.41
CA ALA A 52 20.06 -16.12 -3.19
C ALA A 52 18.85 -17.06 -3.34
N TRP A 53 18.96 -18.22 -2.68
CA TRP A 53 18.00 -19.32 -2.76
C TRP A 53 17.74 -19.87 -1.35
N ALA A 54 16.48 -20.22 -1.08
CA ALA A 54 16.05 -20.85 0.17
C ALA A 54 15.49 -22.26 -0.12
N ASP A 55 15.53 -23.13 0.90
CA ASP A 55 14.82 -24.41 0.84
C ASP A 55 13.31 -24.16 0.85
N LYS A 56 12.60 -24.96 0.06
CA LYS A 56 11.14 -24.88 -0.08
C LYS A 56 10.49 -25.11 1.29
N SER A 57 9.75 -24.10 1.72
CA SER A 57 8.95 -24.15 2.93
C SER A 57 7.77 -23.19 2.79
N VAL A 58 6.71 -23.42 3.56
CA VAL A 58 5.56 -22.52 3.60
C VAL A 58 6.01 -21.10 3.95
N GLY A 59 6.91 -20.95 4.91
CA GLY A 59 7.49 -19.66 5.29
C GLY A 59 8.19 -18.99 4.10
N ALA A 60 9.16 -19.66 3.48
CA ALA A 60 9.92 -19.07 2.38
C ALA A 60 9.03 -18.66 1.19
N VAL A 61 8.05 -19.50 0.83
CA VAL A 61 7.20 -19.28 -0.35
C VAL A 61 6.14 -18.19 -0.12
N PHE A 62 5.56 -18.10 1.08
CA PHE A 62 4.45 -17.20 1.38
C PHE A 62 4.85 -15.88 2.06
N VAL A 63 6.15 -15.65 2.36
CA VAL A 63 6.62 -14.36 2.90
C VAL A 63 6.11 -13.15 2.10
N PRO A 64 6.17 -13.11 0.76
CA PRO A 64 5.64 -11.96 0.01
C PRO A 64 4.15 -11.70 0.25
N VAL A 65 3.35 -12.78 0.37
CA VAL A 65 1.91 -12.71 0.63
C VAL A 65 1.64 -12.17 2.04
N LEU A 66 2.40 -12.63 3.05
CA LEU A 66 2.29 -12.16 4.42
C LEU A 66 2.74 -10.69 4.57
N VAL A 67 3.83 -10.30 3.89
CA VAL A 67 4.27 -8.91 3.82
C VAL A 67 3.18 -8.04 3.20
N TYR A 68 2.56 -8.50 2.11
CA TYR A 68 1.48 -7.76 1.48
C TYR A 68 0.24 -7.60 2.38
N ALA A 69 -0.14 -8.66 3.11
CA ALA A 69 -1.19 -8.57 4.13
C ALA A 69 -0.87 -7.53 5.22
N GLY A 70 0.40 -7.48 5.66
CA GLY A 70 0.88 -6.44 6.59
C GLY A 70 0.76 -5.02 6.01
N VAL A 71 1.15 -4.84 4.74
CA VAL A 71 0.99 -3.56 4.03
C VAL A 71 -0.48 -3.14 3.99
N ILE A 72 -1.39 -4.05 3.63
CA ILE A 72 -2.83 -3.79 3.63
C ILE A 72 -3.32 -3.29 5.00
N ALA A 73 -2.89 -3.95 6.08
CA ALA A 73 -3.27 -3.57 7.43
C ALA A 73 -2.76 -2.16 7.80
N VAL A 74 -1.50 -1.85 7.48
CA VAL A 74 -0.91 -0.52 7.73
C VAL A 74 -1.63 0.57 6.92
N MET A 75 -1.93 0.33 5.65
CA MET A 75 -2.61 1.30 4.79
C MET A 75 -4.05 1.55 5.26
N ALA A 76 -4.77 0.49 5.65
CA ALA A 76 -6.12 0.60 6.20
C ALA A 76 -6.12 1.34 7.55
N LEU A 77 -5.19 1.01 8.45
CA LEU A 77 -5.08 1.64 9.77
C LEU A 77 -4.74 3.13 9.66
N THR A 78 -3.76 3.48 8.82
CA THR A 78 -3.36 4.88 8.61
C THR A 78 -4.48 5.70 7.97
N SER A 79 -5.21 5.12 7.00
CA SER A 79 -6.40 5.73 6.41
C SER A 79 -7.51 5.94 7.44
N ALA A 80 -7.81 4.93 8.27
CA ALA A 80 -8.81 5.04 9.32
C ALA A 80 -8.42 6.07 10.39
N ALA A 81 -7.13 6.12 10.77
CA ALA A 81 -6.60 7.11 11.70
C ALA A 81 -6.71 8.53 11.13
N ALA A 82 -6.37 8.73 9.86
CA ALA A 82 -6.48 10.03 9.18
C ALA A 82 -7.93 10.53 9.13
N LEU A 83 -8.90 9.65 8.85
CA LEU A 83 -10.33 10.01 8.81
C LEU A 83 -10.90 10.36 10.19
N ARG A 84 -10.37 9.74 11.26
CA ARG A 84 -10.78 10.01 12.65
C ARG A 84 -10.12 11.26 13.24
N MET A 85 -9.00 11.70 12.67
CA MET A 85 -8.26 12.86 13.15
C MET A 85 -9.07 14.14 12.95
N ARG A 86 -9.05 15.06 13.93
CA ARG A 86 -9.67 16.39 13.78
C ARG A 86 -8.84 17.20 12.76
N SER A 87 -9.51 17.72 11.73
CA SER A 87 -8.87 18.53 10.68
C SER A 87 -8.56 19.94 11.18
N GLU A 88 -7.73 20.68 10.45
CA GLU A 88 -7.31 22.04 10.84
C GLU A 88 -8.47 23.04 10.85
N ASP A 89 -9.42 22.91 9.91
CA ASP A 89 -10.64 23.73 9.81
C ASP A 89 -11.60 23.60 11.01
N GLU A 90 -11.46 22.56 11.81
CA GLU A 90 -12.29 22.29 13.00
C GLU A 90 -11.64 22.73 14.31
N LEU A 91 -10.44 23.33 14.26
CA LEU A 91 -9.76 23.85 15.44
C LEU A 91 -10.37 25.19 15.87
N ALA A 92 -10.49 25.39 17.19
CA ALA A 92 -11.00 26.66 17.70
C ALA A 92 -10.03 27.82 17.37
N PRO A 93 -10.52 29.06 17.18
CA PRO A 93 -9.65 30.21 16.96
C PRO A 93 -8.58 30.35 18.08
N GLY A 94 -7.30 30.24 17.71
CA GLY A 94 -6.16 30.31 18.65
C GLY A 94 -5.65 28.95 19.13
N GLU A 95 -6.36 27.85 18.87
CA GLU A 95 -5.89 26.50 19.17
C GLU A 95 -4.82 26.08 18.16
N ARG A 96 -3.57 25.92 18.61
CA ARG A 96 -2.46 25.51 17.75
C ARG A 96 -2.36 23.99 17.69
N ALA A 97 -2.54 23.45 16.49
CA ALA A 97 -2.12 22.10 16.15
C ALA A 97 -0.63 21.90 16.47
N SER A 98 -0.30 20.84 17.21
CA SER A 98 1.09 20.37 17.36
C SER A 98 1.74 20.15 15.99
N SER A 99 2.93 20.71 15.78
CA SER A 99 3.72 20.58 14.54
C SER A 99 4.25 19.17 14.30
N LEU A 100 4.25 18.31 15.32
CA LEU A 100 4.63 16.91 15.21
C LEU A 100 3.54 16.04 14.57
N ILE A 101 2.32 16.53 14.49
CA ILE A 101 1.19 15.81 13.90
C ILE A 101 0.78 16.51 12.62
N ASN A 102 1.04 15.86 11.49
CA ASN A 102 0.55 16.33 10.19
C ASN A 102 -0.96 16.08 10.12
N ARG A 103 -1.75 17.14 10.32
CA ARG A 103 -3.22 17.09 10.28
C ARG A 103 -3.71 17.46 8.88
N PRO A 104 -4.76 16.79 8.36
CA PRO A 104 -5.40 17.21 7.12
C PRO A 104 -6.00 18.61 7.25
N ALA A 105 -5.90 19.42 6.19
CA ALA A 105 -6.48 20.76 6.15
C ALA A 105 -8.01 20.74 6.35
N THR A 106 -8.66 19.77 5.68
CA THR A 106 -10.11 19.60 5.68
C THR A 106 -10.50 18.12 5.74
N ARG A 107 -11.75 17.83 6.13
CA ARG A 107 -12.33 16.47 6.06
C ARG A 107 -12.30 15.88 4.64
N ALA A 108 -12.56 16.69 3.63
CA ALA A 108 -12.49 16.28 2.23
C ALA A 108 -11.06 15.90 1.83
N SER A 109 -10.06 16.64 2.33
CA SER A 109 -8.65 16.30 2.11
C SER A 109 -8.26 14.98 2.77
N ALA A 110 -8.71 14.74 4.01
CA ALA A 110 -8.52 13.47 4.71
C ALA A 110 -9.07 12.28 3.90
N LEU A 111 -10.28 12.42 3.33
CA LEU A 111 -10.89 11.38 2.49
C LEU A 111 -10.14 11.14 1.17
N ARG A 112 -9.68 12.21 0.51
CA ARG A 112 -8.82 12.09 -0.68
C ARG A 112 -7.50 11.39 -0.35
N GLY A 113 -6.89 11.73 0.78
CA GLY A 113 -5.68 11.10 1.29
C GLY A 113 -5.87 9.61 1.52
N ALA A 114 -6.91 9.24 2.27
CA ALA A 114 -7.26 7.83 2.52
C ALA A 114 -7.45 7.04 1.22
N ARG A 115 -8.18 7.58 0.23
CA ARG A 115 -8.36 6.91 -1.08
C ARG A 115 -7.03 6.73 -1.82
N ALA A 116 -6.19 7.76 -1.85
CA ALA A 116 -4.87 7.69 -2.49
C ALA A 116 -3.94 6.67 -1.81
N THR A 117 -3.96 6.61 -0.47
CA THR A 117 -3.19 5.63 0.32
C THR A 117 -3.63 4.20 0.04
N LEU A 118 -4.94 3.94 0.00
CA LEU A 118 -5.47 2.60 -0.35
C LEU A 118 -5.16 2.21 -1.79
N GLN A 119 -5.23 3.16 -2.73
CA GLN A 119 -4.82 2.93 -4.11
C GLN A 119 -3.33 2.55 -4.22
N LEU A 120 -2.45 3.22 -3.47
CA LEU A 120 -1.04 2.84 -3.38
C LEU A 120 -0.89 1.41 -2.83
N GLY A 121 -1.70 1.03 -1.84
CA GLY A 121 -1.75 -0.35 -1.32
C GLY A 121 -2.09 -1.38 -2.41
N PHE A 122 -3.05 -1.09 -3.30
CA PHE A 122 -3.33 -1.93 -4.46
C PHE A 122 -2.13 -2.02 -5.43
N CYS A 123 -1.51 -0.88 -5.74
CA CYS A 123 -0.32 -0.83 -6.61
C CYS A 123 0.85 -1.64 -6.05
N ILE A 124 1.10 -1.59 -4.74
CA ILE A 124 2.11 -2.43 -4.08
C ILE A 124 1.76 -3.92 -4.25
N GLY A 125 0.47 -4.27 -4.18
CA GLY A 125 0.01 -5.64 -4.44
C GLY A 125 0.33 -6.14 -5.83
N LEU A 126 0.16 -5.29 -6.85
CA LEU A 126 0.54 -5.64 -8.22
C LEU A 126 2.05 -5.89 -8.34
N SER A 127 2.87 -5.07 -7.70
CA SER A 127 4.32 -5.30 -7.63
C SER A 127 4.66 -6.61 -6.92
N MET A 128 3.95 -6.96 -5.85
CA MET A 128 4.11 -8.25 -5.17
C MET A 128 3.71 -9.41 -6.08
N ALA A 129 2.66 -9.26 -6.89
CA ALA A 129 2.26 -10.29 -7.85
C ALA A 129 3.33 -10.55 -8.91
N VAL A 130 3.98 -9.49 -9.41
CA VAL A 130 5.13 -9.61 -10.33
C VAL A 130 6.29 -10.35 -9.66
N THR A 131 6.61 -10.02 -8.40
CA THR A 131 7.66 -10.73 -7.65
C THR A 131 7.32 -12.21 -7.43
N CYS A 132 6.07 -12.52 -7.03
CA CYS A 132 5.59 -13.89 -6.88
C CYS A 132 5.69 -14.69 -8.19
N ALA A 133 5.42 -14.07 -9.35
CA ALA A 133 5.55 -14.73 -10.64
C ALA A 133 6.97 -15.24 -10.92
N VAL A 134 7.99 -14.58 -10.38
CA VAL A 134 9.39 -15.00 -10.51
C VAL A 134 9.77 -15.99 -9.42
N MET A 135 9.35 -15.75 -8.18
CA MET A 135 9.65 -16.65 -7.05
C MET A 135 8.94 -18.01 -7.17
N TRP A 136 7.79 -18.07 -7.83
CA TRP A 136 6.99 -19.29 -7.97
C TRP A 136 7.16 -19.97 -9.34
N ARG A 137 8.30 -19.74 -10.01
CA ARG A 137 8.67 -20.51 -11.20
C ARG A 137 8.90 -21.97 -10.81
N THR A 138 8.31 -22.87 -11.59
CA THR A 138 8.48 -24.32 -11.41
C THR A 138 9.80 -24.83 -12.00
N GLU A 139 10.40 -24.07 -12.91
CA GLU A 139 11.72 -24.34 -13.47
C GLU A 139 12.80 -23.52 -12.75
N PRO A 140 13.92 -24.13 -12.31
CA PRO A 140 15.04 -23.42 -11.70
C PRO A 140 15.85 -22.64 -12.74
N ASP A 141 15.27 -21.58 -13.28
CA ASP A 141 15.96 -20.65 -14.18
C ASP A 141 16.43 -19.40 -13.39
N PRO A 142 17.76 -19.22 -13.20
CA PRO A 142 18.30 -18.05 -12.51
C PRO A 142 18.17 -16.76 -13.34
N HIS A 143 17.88 -16.87 -14.64
CA HIS A 143 17.77 -15.73 -15.52
C HIS A 143 16.51 -14.93 -15.24
N VAL A 144 16.71 -13.65 -14.93
CA VAL A 144 15.63 -12.70 -14.72
C VAL A 144 15.78 -11.59 -15.75
N PRO A 145 14.73 -11.31 -16.54
CA PRO A 145 14.84 -10.27 -17.55
C PRO A 145 14.99 -8.89 -16.92
N ALA A 146 15.81 -8.02 -17.53
CA ALA A 146 16.12 -6.69 -17.01
C ALA A 146 14.89 -5.79 -16.81
N TRP A 147 13.82 -6.01 -17.58
CA TRP A 147 12.57 -5.25 -17.45
C TRP A 147 11.80 -5.59 -16.17
N LEU A 148 12.14 -6.67 -15.44
CA LEU A 148 11.46 -7.04 -14.20
C LEU A 148 11.50 -5.89 -13.19
N LEU A 149 12.65 -5.24 -13.03
CA LEU A 149 12.78 -4.13 -12.10
C LEU A 149 11.79 -3.00 -12.42
N ALA A 150 11.65 -2.67 -13.71
CA ALA A 150 10.67 -1.69 -14.15
C ALA A 150 9.23 -2.18 -13.91
N ALA A 151 8.92 -3.46 -14.16
CA ALA A 151 7.60 -4.02 -13.89
C ALA A 151 7.23 -4.05 -12.40
N VAL A 152 8.20 -4.21 -11.50
CA VAL A 152 8.00 -4.13 -10.05
C VAL A 152 7.84 -2.68 -9.60
N LEU A 153 8.64 -1.75 -10.13
CA LEU A 153 8.63 -0.35 -9.68
C LEU A 153 7.51 0.50 -10.29
N ALA A 154 7.10 0.22 -11.52
CA ALA A 154 6.12 1.05 -12.25
C ALA A 154 4.75 1.14 -11.54
N PRO A 155 4.16 0.05 -11.00
CA PRO A 155 2.90 0.15 -10.26
C PRO A 155 3.05 1.04 -9.02
N ILE A 156 4.14 0.89 -8.24
CA ILE A 156 4.40 1.72 -7.06
C ILE A 156 4.56 3.18 -7.44
N ALA A 157 5.34 3.48 -8.49
CA ALA A 157 5.52 4.84 -8.99
C ALA A 157 4.17 5.47 -9.39
N LEU A 158 3.32 4.70 -10.08
CA LEU A 158 1.97 5.13 -10.45
C LEU A 158 1.08 5.39 -9.22
N GLY A 159 1.13 4.52 -8.20
CA GLY A 159 0.39 4.66 -6.96
C GLY A 159 0.84 5.85 -6.10
N LEU A 160 2.11 6.27 -6.21
CA LEU A 160 2.64 7.42 -5.48
C LEU A 160 2.15 8.75 -6.03
N VAL A 161 1.89 8.85 -7.34
CA VAL A 161 1.41 10.09 -7.98
C VAL A 161 0.19 10.71 -7.27
N PRO A 162 -0.93 10.00 -7.04
CA PRO A 162 -2.08 10.56 -6.35
C PRO A 162 -1.79 10.93 -4.89
N VAL A 163 -0.95 10.15 -4.18
CA VAL A 163 -0.56 10.45 -2.80
C VAL A 163 0.18 11.79 -2.73
N LEU A 164 1.15 11.99 -3.63
CA LEU A 164 1.90 13.24 -3.73
C LEU A 164 1.00 14.41 -4.14
N ALA A 165 0.12 14.21 -5.13
CA ALA A 165 -0.80 15.24 -5.59
C ALA A 165 -1.74 15.72 -4.46
N VAL A 166 -2.28 14.79 -3.66
CA VAL A 166 -3.13 15.13 -2.51
C VAL A 166 -2.31 15.86 -1.43
N ALA A 167 -1.13 15.36 -1.09
CA ALA A 167 -0.27 16.02 -0.08
C ALA A 167 0.13 17.45 -0.49
N LEU A 168 0.41 17.67 -1.78
CA LEU A 168 0.72 19.00 -2.30
C LEU A 168 -0.50 19.93 -2.29
N ARG A 169 -1.69 19.40 -2.59
CA ARG A 169 -2.95 20.16 -2.55
C ARG A 169 -3.32 20.55 -1.12
N ASP A 170 -3.24 19.61 -0.19
CA ASP A 170 -3.53 19.84 1.24
C ASP A 170 -2.65 20.96 1.81
N ARG A 171 -1.35 20.95 1.50
CA ARG A 171 -0.41 22.02 1.88
C ARG A 171 -0.77 23.40 1.31
N ARG A 172 -1.43 23.47 0.15
CA ARG A 172 -1.89 24.74 -0.44
C ARG A 172 -3.13 25.25 0.30
N GLU A 173 -4.09 24.36 0.54
CA GLU A 173 -5.33 24.66 1.27
C GLU A 173 -5.02 25.19 2.70
N SER A 174 -4.10 24.56 3.45
CA SER A 174 -3.67 25.05 4.77
C SER A 174 -2.94 26.40 4.76
N ARG A 175 -2.30 26.77 3.65
CA ARG A 175 -1.62 28.08 3.53
C ARG A 175 -2.59 29.21 3.26
N GLU A 176 -3.69 28.92 2.56
CA GLU A 176 -4.73 29.90 2.25
C GLU A 176 -5.58 30.22 3.48
N SER A 177 -5.90 29.22 4.31
CA SER A 177 -6.65 29.42 5.56
C SER A 177 -5.90 30.20 6.65
N ARG A 178 -4.57 30.30 6.53
CA ARG A 178 -3.71 31.01 7.50
C ARG A 178 -3.44 32.48 7.14
N LYS A 179 -3.81 32.91 5.93
CA LYS A 179 -3.69 34.31 5.49
C LYS A 179 -4.91 35.11 5.94
#